data_AF-Q56UH6-F1
#
_entry.id   AF-Q56UH6-F1
#
_cell.length_a   1.000
_cell.length_b   1.000
_cell.length_c   1.000
_cell.angle_alpha   90.00
_cell.angle_beta   90.00
_cell.angle_gamma   90.00
#
_symmetry.space_group_name_H-M   'P 1'
#
loop_
_entity.id
_entity.type
_entity.pdbx_description
1 polymer ?
#
loop_
_entity_poly.entity_id
_entity_poly.type
_entity_poly.pdbx_seq_one_letter_code
_entity_poly.pdbx_strand_id
1 'polypeptide(L)'
;MNTLCVTCILLTTLPGVITLLSVKTPTELTVITGSDLEIPCQWNVPQGDGKSSDSDIILQWFIETDKGERRRVFYKKGHLQVREKPEGYAREMLVGKDFTMLLKNVTRQDSRGYICQVTAGAGGTEDSTARVTVRDVVPPETEFPDKSVVITQETYAEVGVCIARNGYPQPKITWHRGNESVVTSTDFIVQETVTEYAGDLYTVTSRMLYRQRCFTNATFH
;
A
#
# COMPACT_ATOMS: atom_id res chain seq x y z
N MET A 1 3.54 -63.01 42.08
CA MET A 1 2.65 -63.19 40.90
C MET A 1 1.34 -62.47 41.18
N ASN A 2 0.82 -61.51 40.42
CA ASN A 2 1.27 -60.74 39.27
C ASN A 2 0.51 -59.41 39.39
N THR A 3 1.22 -58.28 39.37
CA THR A 3 0.64 -56.94 39.38
C THR A 3 0.33 -56.54 37.93
N LEU A 4 -0.93 -56.52 37.53
CA LEU A 4 -1.35 -55.99 36.22
C LEU A 4 -1.64 -54.49 36.36
N CYS A 5 -0.66 -53.67 35.97
CA CYS A 5 -0.79 -52.22 35.88
C CYS A 5 -1.45 -51.87 34.54
N VAL A 6 -2.74 -51.51 34.56
CA VAL A 6 -3.47 -51.03 33.39
C VAL A 6 -3.15 -49.55 33.23
N THR A 7 -2.21 -49.20 32.36
CA THR A 7 -1.94 -47.81 31.99
C THR A 7 -2.99 -47.35 30.97
N CYS A 8 -3.90 -46.50 31.45
CA CYS A 8 -4.89 -45.81 30.62
C CYS A 8 -4.15 -44.73 29.81
N ILE A 9 -3.88 -44.99 28.53
CA ILE A 9 -3.32 -43.99 27.61
C ILE A 9 -4.45 -43.02 27.25
N LEU A 10 -4.52 -41.89 27.96
CA LEU A 10 -5.33 -40.74 27.57
C LEU A 10 -4.73 -40.15 26.28
N LEU A 11 -5.29 -40.55 25.13
CA LEU A 11 -5.11 -39.84 23.86
C LEU A 11 -5.70 -38.44 24.02
N THR A 12 -4.87 -37.48 24.39
CA THR A 12 -5.23 -36.07 24.35
C THR A 12 -5.29 -35.67 22.88
N THR A 13 -6.49 -35.69 22.30
CA THR A 13 -6.72 -35.03 21.03
C THR A 13 -6.43 -33.55 21.26
N LEU A 14 -5.36 -33.03 20.65
CA LEU A 14 -5.17 -31.59 20.54
C LEU A 14 -6.49 -31.01 20.01
N PRO A 15 -7.12 -30.05 20.72
CA PRO A 15 -8.33 -29.45 20.21
C PRO A 15 -8.02 -28.88 18.83
N GLY A 16 -8.67 -29.43 17.81
CA GLY A 16 -8.52 -28.97 16.43
C GLY A 16 -8.73 -27.46 16.42
N VAL A 17 -7.81 -26.73 15.78
CA VAL A 17 -7.89 -25.27 15.69
C VAL A 17 -9.17 -24.93 14.93
N ILE A 18 -10.21 -24.54 15.66
CA ILE A 18 -11.44 -24.00 15.07
C ILE A 18 -11.07 -22.64 14.51
N THR A 19 -10.98 -22.54 13.19
CA THR A 19 -10.84 -21.25 12.50
C THR A 19 -12.20 -20.56 12.50
N LEU A 20 -12.25 -19.28 12.87
CA LEU A 20 -13.47 -18.46 12.81
C LEU A 20 -13.54 -17.71 11.48
N LEU A 21 -14.72 -17.19 11.13
CA LEU A 21 -14.86 -16.24 10.03
C LEU A 21 -13.93 -15.05 10.31
N SER A 22 -13.09 -14.72 9.32
CA SER A 22 -12.23 -13.54 9.38
C SER A 22 -12.36 -12.75 8.07
N VAL A 23 -12.46 -11.42 8.14
CA VAL A 23 -12.52 -10.49 7.00
C VAL A 23 -11.50 -9.40 7.25
N LYS A 24 -10.68 -9.10 6.24
CA LYS A 24 -9.55 -8.18 6.36
C LYS A 24 -9.47 -7.27 5.14
N THR A 25 -9.48 -5.98 5.42
CA THR A 25 -9.09 -4.90 4.50
C THR A 25 -7.96 -4.08 5.14
N PRO A 26 -7.19 -3.29 4.37
CA PRO A 26 -6.26 -2.32 4.94
C PRO A 26 -7.02 -1.33 5.84
N THR A 27 -6.54 -1.08 7.07
CA THR A 27 -7.24 -0.19 8.01
C THR A 27 -7.29 1.26 7.52
N GLU A 28 -6.16 1.74 7.01
CA GLU A 28 -5.98 3.09 6.47
C GLU A 28 -5.30 2.96 5.10
N LEU A 29 -5.79 3.71 4.12
CA LEU A 29 -5.25 3.73 2.77
C LEU A 29 -5.22 5.16 2.26
N THR A 30 -4.02 5.65 1.93
CA THR A 30 -3.87 6.99 1.36
C THR A 30 -3.49 6.88 -0.11
N VAL A 31 -4.22 7.57 -0.97
CA VAL A 31 -4.02 7.62 -2.42
C VAL A 31 -4.03 9.07 -2.91
N ILE A 32 -3.54 9.31 -4.12
CA ILE A 32 -3.51 10.66 -4.69
C ILE A 32 -4.69 10.90 -5.62
N THR A 33 -5.16 12.15 -5.71
CA THR A 33 -6.15 12.57 -6.69
C THR A 33 -5.70 12.19 -8.11
N GLY A 34 -6.61 11.64 -8.90
CA GLY A 34 -6.33 11.19 -10.26
C GLY A 34 -5.87 9.73 -10.38
N SER A 35 -5.42 9.10 -9.29
CA SER A 35 -5.02 7.69 -9.33
C SER A 35 -6.22 6.76 -9.28
N ASP A 36 -5.96 5.47 -9.43
CA ASP A 36 -6.93 4.43 -9.17
C ASP A 36 -6.82 3.98 -7.70
N LEU A 37 -7.96 3.65 -7.10
CA LEU A 37 -8.07 3.11 -5.75
C LEU A 37 -8.41 1.63 -5.84
N GLU A 38 -7.63 0.81 -5.14
CA GLU A 38 -7.82 -0.62 -5.03
C GLU A 38 -7.88 -1.00 -3.56
N ILE A 39 -8.99 -1.58 -3.12
CA ILE A 39 -9.19 -2.01 -1.73
C ILE A 39 -9.33 -3.52 -1.72
N PRO A 40 -8.27 -4.28 -1.38
CA PRO A 40 -8.35 -5.72 -1.30
C PRO A 40 -9.24 -6.11 -0.12
N CYS A 41 -10.07 -7.14 -0.32
CA CYS A 41 -10.76 -7.80 0.76
C CYS A 41 -10.33 -9.26 0.81
N GLN A 42 -9.74 -9.67 1.93
CA GLN A 42 -9.37 -11.05 2.18
C GLN A 42 -10.29 -11.62 3.23
N TRP A 43 -10.83 -12.81 2.99
CA TRP A 43 -11.66 -13.48 3.98
C TRP A 43 -11.32 -14.96 4.07
N ASN A 44 -11.58 -15.52 5.25
CA ASN A 44 -11.43 -16.94 5.51
C ASN A 44 -12.70 -17.44 6.19
N VAL A 45 -13.26 -18.54 5.68
CA VAL A 45 -14.48 -19.16 6.22
C VAL A 45 -14.10 -20.44 6.96
N PRO A 46 -14.63 -20.70 8.17
CA PRO A 46 -14.41 -21.96 8.88
C PRO A 46 -14.79 -23.17 8.03
N GLN A 47 -13.86 -24.12 7.87
CA GLN A 47 -14.17 -25.42 7.25
C GLN A 47 -14.53 -26.40 8.36
N GLY A 48 -15.83 -26.59 8.61
CA GLY A 48 -16.37 -27.52 9.61
C GLY A 48 -17.73 -28.08 9.20
N ASP A 49 -18.37 -28.86 10.06
CA ASP A 49 -19.57 -29.66 9.78
C ASP A 49 -20.84 -28.86 9.38
N GLY A 50 -20.76 -27.52 9.38
CA GLY A 50 -21.71 -26.58 8.79
C GLY A 50 -21.15 -25.86 7.56
N LYS A 51 -20.65 -26.63 6.57
CA LYS A 51 -20.03 -26.12 5.35
C LYS A 51 -20.93 -25.10 4.66
N SER A 52 -20.52 -23.83 4.67
CA SER A 52 -21.12 -22.86 3.75
C SER A 52 -20.62 -23.19 2.35
N SER A 53 -21.54 -23.67 1.50
CA SER A 53 -21.26 -23.80 0.07
C SER A 53 -20.88 -22.41 -0.47
N ASP A 54 -20.00 -22.35 -1.47
CA ASP A 54 -19.67 -21.09 -2.15
C ASP A 54 -20.93 -20.37 -2.69
N SER A 55 -22.00 -21.13 -2.98
CA SER A 55 -23.32 -20.60 -3.34
C SER A 55 -24.06 -19.87 -2.21
N ASP A 56 -23.74 -20.17 -0.96
CA ASP A 56 -24.40 -19.62 0.23
C ASP A 56 -23.64 -18.43 0.81
N ILE A 57 -22.38 -18.23 0.41
CA ILE A 57 -21.58 -17.08 0.80
C ILE A 57 -22.15 -15.83 0.12
N ILE A 58 -22.40 -14.81 0.94
CA ILE A 58 -22.83 -13.49 0.49
C ILE A 58 -21.66 -12.53 0.67
N LEU A 59 -21.30 -11.85 -0.40
CA LEU A 59 -20.22 -10.87 -0.46
C LEU A 59 -20.82 -9.50 -0.73
N GLN A 60 -20.54 -8.53 0.14
CA GLN A 60 -21.09 -7.18 0.03
C GLN A 60 -20.02 -6.12 0.22
N TRP A 61 -20.10 -5.08 -0.59
CA TRP A 61 -19.37 -3.84 -0.34
C TRP A 61 -20.34 -2.73 0.02
N PHE A 62 -19.93 -1.94 1.01
CA PHE A 62 -20.62 -0.72 1.41
C PHE A 62 -19.66 0.46 1.42
N ILE A 63 -20.23 1.65 1.37
CA ILE A 63 -19.56 2.90 1.64
C ILE A 63 -20.19 3.58 2.85
N GLU A 64 -19.37 4.28 3.62
CA GLU A 64 -19.84 5.25 4.60
C GLU A 64 -20.16 6.58 3.89
N THR A 65 -21.38 7.06 4.11
CA THR A 65 -21.79 8.39 3.69
C THR A 65 -21.28 9.44 4.68
N ASP A 66 -21.34 10.70 4.29
CA ASP A 66 -20.90 11.82 5.12
C ASP A 66 -21.75 11.97 6.41
N LYS A 67 -22.93 11.34 6.45
CA LYS A 67 -23.80 11.22 7.63
C LYS A 67 -23.49 10.02 8.53
N GLY A 68 -22.48 9.21 8.18
CA GLY A 68 -22.15 7.96 8.86
C GLY A 68 -23.06 6.78 8.54
N GLU A 69 -23.98 6.92 7.57
CA GLU A 69 -24.81 5.80 7.12
C GLU A 69 -24.02 4.85 6.21
N ARG A 70 -24.24 3.55 6.36
CA ARG A 70 -23.71 2.53 5.44
C ARG A 70 -24.65 2.37 4.23
N ARG A 71 -24.12 2.53 3.02
CA ARG A 71 -24.84 2.32 1.76
C ARG A 71 -24.21 1.21 0.96
N ARG A 72 -24.99 0.21 0.57
CA ARG A 72 -24.50 -0.92 -0.23
C ARG A 72 -24.23 -0.43 -1.65
N VAL A 73 -23.09 -0.86 -2.19
CA VAL A 73 -22.66 -0.55 -3.56
C VAL A 73 -22.51 -1.82 -4.39
N PHE A 74 -22.32 -2.96 -3.73
CA PHE A 74 -22.20 -4.25 -4.39
C PHE A 74 -22.78 -5.37 -3.52
N TYR A 75 -23.39 -6.33 -4.19
CA TYR A 75 -23.91 -7.56 -3.60
C TYR A 75 -23.61 -8.74 -4.53
N LYS A 76 -23.13 -9.85 -3.97
CA LYS A 76 -22.98 -11.12 -4.67
C LYS A 76 -23.41 -12.29 -3.80
N LYS A 77 -24.17 -13.23 -4.39
CA LYS A 77 -24.50 -14.54 -3.80
C LYS A 77 -24.54 -15.60 -4.90
N GLY A 78 -23.62 -16.56 -4.87
CA GLY A 78 -23.41 -17.49 -5.98
C GLY A 78 -23.19 -16.75 -7.31
N HIS A 79 -24.04 -17.01 -8.30
CA HIS A 79 -24.00 -16.34 -9.60
C HIS A 79 -24.73 -14.99 -9.64
N LEU A 80 -25.57 -14.69 -8.65
CA LEU A 80 -26.28 -13.41 -8.58
C LEU A 80 -25.29 -12.31 -8.19
N GLN A 81 -25.22 -11.26 -9.01
CA GLN A 81 -24.44 -10.06 -8.73
C GLN A 81 -25.29 -8.82 -9.00
N VAL A 82 -25.31 -7.90 -8.05
CA VAL A 82 -26.04 -6.64 -8.15
C VAL A 82 -25.08 -5.51 -7.81
N ARG A 83 -25.03 -4.51 -8.69
CA ARG A 83 -24.32 -3.26 -8.46
C ARG A 83 -25.35 -2.19 -8.14
N GLU A 84 -25.13 -1.49 -7.04
CA GLU A 84 -26.00 -0.41 -6.59
C GLU A 84 -25.26 0.91 -6.73
N LYS A 85 -25.97 1.93 -7.20
CA LYS A 85 -25.43 3.29 -7.30
C LYS A 85 -26.12 4.15 -6.26
N PRO A 86 -25.47 4.44 -5.12
CA PRO A 86 -26.04 5.31 -4.10
C PRO A 86 -26.35 6.68 -4.68
N GLU A 87 -27.47 7.25 -4.28
CA GLU A 87 -27.86 8.60 -4.66
C GLU A 87 -26.78 9.60 -4.20
N GLY A 88 -26.37 10.50 -5.10
CA GLY A 88 -25.25 11.42 -4.86
C GLY A 88 -23.86 10.86 -5.16
N TYR A 89 -23.72 9.56 -5.46
CA TYR A 89 -22.45 8.97 -5.89
C TYR A 89 -22.46 8.67 -7.38
N ALA A 90 -21.83 9.53 -8.18
CA ALA A 90 -21.91 9.48 -9.63
C ALA A 90 -21.03 8.41 -10.28
N ARG A 91 -19.95 7.99 -9.61
CA ARG A 91 -18.97 7.03 -10.15
C ARG A 91 -19.36 5.59 -9.88
N GLU A 92 -19.04 4.73 -10.84
CA GLU A 92 -19.22 3.28 -10.70
C GLU A 92 -18.06 2.68 -9.91
N MET A 93 -18.38 1.86 -8.90
CA MET A 93 -17.42 1.01 -8.22
C MET A 93 -17.41 -0.36 -8.89
N LEU A 94 -16.23 -0.79 -9.30
CA LEU A 94 -16.01 -2.10 -9.89
C LEU A 94 -15.52 -3.06 -8.80
N VAL A 95 -15.78 -4.34 -8.99
CA VAL A 95 -15.33 -5.40 -8.06
C VAL A 95 -14.62 -6.48 -8.87
N GLY A 96 -13.37 -6.75 -8.48
CA GLY A 96 -12.51 -7.78 -9.06
C GLY A 96 -13.01 -9.20 -8.77
N LYS A 97 -12.40 -10.19 -9.43
CA LYS A 97 -12.74 -11.61 -9.24
C LYS A 97 -12.43 -12.11 -7.83
N ASP A 98 -11.39 -11.55 -7.24
CA ASP A 98 -10.90 -11.72 -5.87
C ASP A 98 -11.66 -10.85 -4.85
N PHE A 99 -12.77 -10.22 -5.28
CA PHE A 99 -13.60 -9.33 -4.46
C PHE A 99 -12.91 -8.02 -4.03
N THR A 100 -11.78 -7.68 -4.64
CA THR A 100 -11.12 -6.38 -4.50
C THR A 100 -12.01 -5.28 -5.08
N MET A 101 -12.26 -4.21 -4.32
CA MET A 101 -12.97 -3.03 -4.84
C MET A 101 -12.02 -2.16 -5.66
N LEU A 102 -12.49 -1.68 -6.81
CA LEU A 102 -11.76 -0.83 -7.72
C LEU A 102 -12.57 0.43 -8.02
N LEU A 103 -11.94 1.59 -7.83
CA LEU A 103 -12.51 2.89 -8.17
C LEU A 103 -11.49 3.70 -8.97
N LYS A 104 -11.84 4.08 -10.19
CA LYS A 104 -10.94 4.78 -11.11
C LYS A 104 -10.96 6.28 -10.90
N ASN A 105 -9.81 6.93 -11.12
CA ASN A 105 -9.66 8.38 -11.12
C ASN A 105 -10.31 9.02 -9.87
N VAL A 106 -9.75 8.70 -8.70
CA VAL A 106 -10.29 9.15 -7.41
C VAL A 106 -10.08 10.64 -7.19
N THR A 107 -10.93 11.19 -6.35
CA THR A 107 -11.00 12.61 -5.97
C THR A 107 -11.15 12.72 -4.46
N ARG A 108 -10.99 13.93 -3.91
CA ARG A 108 -11.19 14.21 -2.48
C ARG A 108 -12.51 13.66 -1.92
N GLN A 109 -13.58 13.65 -2.72
CA GLN A 109 -14.91 13.13 -2.33
C GLN A 109 -14.94 11.61 -2.09
N ASP A 110 -13.92 10.87 -2.53
CA ASP A 110 -13.81 9.43 -2.28
C ASP A 110 -13.13 9.11 -0.95
N SER A 111 -12.72 10.13 -0.19
CA SER A 111 -12.18 9.96 1.16
C SER A 111 -13.32 9.60 2.12
N ARG A 112 -13.48 8.31 2.40
CA ARG A 112 -14.54 7.75 3.23
C ARG A 112 -14.19 6.35 3.71
N GLY A 113 -15.02 5.77 4.57
CA GLY A 113 -14.97 4.36 4.92
C GLY A 113 -15.54 3.49 3.81
N TYR A 114 -14.84 2.41 3.48
CA TYR A 114 -15.26 1.35 2.57
C TYR A 114 -15.29 0.04 3.35
N ILE A 115 -16.43 -0.64 3.33
CA ILE A 115 -16.67 -1.78 4.21
C ILE A 115 -16.85 -3.03 3.35
N CYS A 116 -15.93 -3.97 3.51
CA CYS A 116 -16.10 -5.32 3.00
C CYS A 116 -16.84 -6.14 4.04
N GLN A 117 -17.95 -6.77 3.65
CA GLN A 117 -18.73 -7.64 4.51
C GLN A 117 -18.91 -9.01 3.86
N VAL A 118 -18.71 -10.05 4.67
CA VAL A 118 -18.88 -11.44 4.26
C VAL A 118 -19.87 -12.10 5.22
N THR A 119 -20.91 -12.71 4.67
CA THR A 119 -21.84 -13.56 5.42
C THR A 119 -21.68 -14.99 4.94
N ALA A 120 -21.30 -15.88 5.85
CA ALA A 120 -21.05 -17.29 5.59
C ALA A 120 -22.06 -18.18 6.32
N GLY A 121 -23.35 -17.98 6.06
CA GLY A 121 -24.44 -18.80 6.61
C GLY A 121 -24.34 -18.99 8.14
N ALA A 122 -24.19 -20.24 8.58
CA ALA A 122 -24.03 -20.60 10.00
C ALA A 122 -22.71 -20.12 10.62
N GLY A 123 -21.71 -19.79 9.80
CA GLY A 123 -20.45 -19.16 10.21
C GLY A 123 -20.60 -17.67 10.58
N GLY A 124 -21.78 -17.08 10.39
CA GLY A 124 -22.09 -15.72 10.80
C GLY A 124 -21.80 -14.67 9.74
N THR A 125 -21.73 -13.42 10.18
CA THR A 125 -21.39 -12.25 9.37
C THR A 125 -20.28 -11.48 10.03
N GLU A 126 -19.32 -11.04 9.25
CA GLU A 126 -18.22 -10.20 9.69
C GLU A 126 -17.93 -9.14 8.63
N ASP A 127 -17.40 -8.01 9.07
CA ASP A 127 -16.95 -6.94 8.19
C ASP A 127 -15.57 -6.39 8.58
N SER A 128 -14.96 -5.71 7.61
CA SER A 128 -13.72 -4.97 7.78
C SER A 128 -13.84 -3.65 7.03
N THR A 129 -13.40 -2.57 7.67
CA THR A 129 -13.48 -1.22 7.11
C THR A 129 -12.09 -0.72 6.72
N ALA A 130 -11.96 -0.27 5.48
CA ALA A 130 -10.84 0.52 5.01
C ALA A 130 -11.19 2.01 5.02
N ARG A 131 -10.44 2.80 5.79
CA ARG A 131 -10.54 4.26 5.77
C ARG A 131 -9.64 4.80 4.69
N VAL A 132 -10.25 5.38 3.66
CA VAL A 132 -9.52 5.93 2.53
C VAL A 132 -9.38 7.43 2.71
N THR A 133 -8.15 7.92 2.51
CA THR A 133 -7.84 9.34 2.41
C THR A 133 -7.30 9.62 1.02
N VAL A 134 -7.99 10.46 0.24
CA VAL A 134 -7.49 10.95 -1.04
C VAL A 134 -6.84 12.30 -0.83
N ARG A 135 -5.59 12.44 -1.29
CA ARG A 135 -4.79 13.66 -1.15
C ARG A 135 -4.41 14.24 -2.50
N ASP A 136 -4.30 15.55 -2.56
CA ASP A 136 -3.80 16.19 -3.77
C ASP A 136 -2.27 16.08 -3.83
N VAL A 137 -1.73 16.00 -5.04
CA VAL A 137 -0.28 16.07 -5.25
C VAL A 137 0.16 17.48 -4.96
N VAL A 138 1.18 17.62 -4.11
CA VAL A 138 1.83 18.89 -3.80
C VAL A 138 3.19 18.87 -4.48
N PRO A 139 3.39 19.65 -5.56
CA PRO A 139 4.69 19.78 -6.19
C PRO A 139 5.72 20.33 -5.19
N PRO A 140 6.93 19.76 -5.12
CA PRO A 140 7.95 20.26 -4.21
C PRO A 140 8.52 21.60 -4.69
N GLU A 141 8.94 22.43 -3.73
CA GLU A 141 9.76 23.60 -4.01
C GLU A 141 11.22 23.15 -4.17
N THR A 142 11.82 23.40 -5.34
CA THR A 142 13.16 22.90 -5.66
C THR A 142 14.24 23.98 -5.51
N GLU A 143 15.29 23.67 -4.77
CA GLU A 143 16.48 24.52 -4.60
C GLU A 143 17.74 23.78 -5.07
N PHE A 144 18.60 24.52 -5.78
CA PHE A 144 19.93 24.08 -6.22
C PHE A 144 20.97 25.06 -5.68
N PRO A 145 21.56 24.81 -4.49
CA PRO A 145 22.61 25.65 -3.95
C PRO A 145 23.82 25.63 -4.88
N ASP A 146 24.21 26.80 -5.41
CA ASP A 146 25.38 26.93 -6.27
C ASP A 146 26.65 26.50 -5.52
N LYS A 147 27.29 25.44 -6.00
CA LYS A 147 28.62 25.01 -5.56
C LYS A 147 29.50 24.76 -6.77
N SER A 148 30.34 25.74 -7.10
CA SER A 148 31.49 25.49 -7.97
C SER A 148 32.55 24.75 -7.16
N VAL A 149 32.82 23.50 -7.51
CA VAL A 149 33.82 22.68 -6.81
C VAL A 149 34.95 22.33 -7.76
N VAL A 150 36.16 22.72 -7.38
CA VAL A 150 37.39 22.31 -8.05
C VAL A 150 37.83 20.99 -7.42
N ILE A 151 37.87 19.94 -8.23
CA ILE A 151 38.26 18.60 -7.80
C ILE A 151 39.76 18.47 -8.06
N THR A 152 40.55 18.53 -6.99
CA THR A 152 42.02 18.59 -7.08
C THR A 152 42.70 17.30 -6.64
N GLN A 153 41.95 16.30 -6.14
CA GLN A 153 42.47 15.08 -5.55
C GLN A 153 41.60 13.86 -5.88
N GLU A 154 42.14 12.65 -5.68
CA GLU A 154 41.43 11.36 -5.83
C GLU A 154 40.47 11.06 -4.65
N THR A 155 39.92 12.09 -4.02
CA THR A 155 38.95 11.98 -2.94
C THR A 155 37.54 12.31 -3.44
N TYR A 156 36.52 11.91 -2.69
CA TYR A 156 35.15 12.29 -3.01
C TYR A 156 34.93 13.76 -2.67
N ALA A 157 34.48 14.54 -3.66
CA ALA A 157 34.05 15.92 -3.50
C ALA A 157 32.54 16.02 -3.74
N GLU A 158 31.83 16.77 -2.90
CA GLU A 158 30.42 17.09 -3.14
C GLU A 158 30.32 18.02 -4.35
N VAL A 159 29.71 17.56 -5.44
CA VAL A 159 29.60 18.30 -6.71
C VAL A 159 28.22 18.92 -6.93
N GLY A 160 27.26 18.61 -6.06
CA GLY A 160 25.92 19.19 -6.15
C GLY A 160 25.04 18.83 -4.96
N VAL A 161 24.10 19.72 -4.69
CA VAL A 161 23.00 19.51 -3.73
C VAL A 161 21.70 19.87 -4.44
N CYS A 162 20.68 19.02 -4.29
CA CYS A 162 19.33 19.27 -4.75
C CYS A 162 18.38 19.09 -3.56
N ILE A 163 17.54 20.08 -3.30
CA ILE A 163 16.57 20.05 -2.20
C ILE A 163 15.17 20.17 -2.80
N ALA A 164 14.30 19.21 -2.54
CA ALA A 164 12.89 19.24 -2.91
C ALA A 164 12.07 19.35 -1.62
N ARG A 165 11.53 20.54 -1.31
CA ARG A 165 10.83 20.84 -0.05
C ARG A 165 9.32 20.67 -0.18
N ASN A 166 8.68 20.29 0.93
CA ASN A 166 7.22 20.33 1.12
C ASN A 166 6.40 19.59 0.04
N GLY A 167 6.95 18.52 -0.55
CA GLY A 167 6.26 17.77 -1.60
C GLY A 167 5.45 16.59 -1.07
N TYR A 168 4.34 16.28 -1.75
CA TYR A 168 3.55 15.06 -1.51
C TYR A 168 3.09 14.43 -2.84
N PRO A 169 3.20 13.10 -3.01
CA PRO A 169 3.88 12.14 -2.15
C PRO A 169 5.39 12.43 -2.08
N GLN A 170 6.16 11.65 -1.31
CA GLN A 170 7.59 11.85 -1.16
C GLN A 170 8.27 12.07 -2.54
N PRO A 171 8.88 13.24 -2.78
CA PRO A 171 9.54 13.52 -4.04
C PRO A 171 10.69 12.54 -4.31
N LYS A 172 10.97 12.32 -5.60
CA LYS A 172 12.14 11.55 -6.05
C LYS A 172 13.10 12.49 -6.76
N ILE A 173 14.36 12.49 -6.33
CA ILE A 173 15.44 13.24 -6.98
C ILE A 173 16.26 12.27 -7.83
N THR A 174 16.59 12.66 -9.06
CA THR A 174 17.46 11.89 -9.95
C THR A 174 18.57 12.79 -10.48
N TRP A 175 19.81 12.29 -10.42
CA TRP A 175 20.97 13.01 -10.92
C TRP A 175 21.28 12.61 -12.36
N HIS A 176 21.73 13.58 -13.15
CA HIS A 176 22.12 13.36 -14.54
C HIS A 176 23.45 14.05 -14.84
N ARG A 177 24.26 13.42 -15.70
CA ARG A 177 25.45 14.02 -16.33
C ARG A 177 25.16 14.17 -17.81
N GLY A 178 24.86 15.38 -18.27
CA GLY A 178 24.29 15.56 -19.60
C GLY A 178 22.96 14.81 -19.70
N ASN A 179 22.85 13.87 -20.64
CA ASN A 179 21.63 13.07 -20.83
C ASN A 179 21.64 11.73 -20.07
N GLU A 180 22.76 11.36 -19.43
CA GLU A 180 22.89 10.06 -18.76
C GLU A 180 22.49 10.15 -17.29
N SER A 181 21.64 9.22 -16.83
CA SER A 181 21.29 9.11 -15.42
C SER A 181 22.48 8.61 -14.60
N VAL A 182 22.78 9.30 -13.51
CA VAL A 182 23.84 8.93 -12.58
C VAL A 182 23.23 8.19 -11.39
N VAL A 183 23.76 7.00 -11.12
CA VAL A 183 23.46 6.21 -9.92
C VAL A 183 24.73 6.00 -9.11
N THR A 184 24.58 5.62 -7.85
CA THR A 184 25.71 5.31 -6.97
C THR A 184 26.59 4.22 -7.60
N SER A 185 27.89 4.48 -7.65
CA SER A 185 28.93 3.66 -8.28
C SER A 185 30.28 3.90 -7.59
N THR A 186 31.38 3.44 -8.19
CA THR A 186 32.72 3.64 -7.65
C THR A 186 33.25 5.07 -7.77
N ASP A 187 32.62 5.88 -8.63
CA ASP A 187 33.06 7.25 -8.91
C ASP A 187 31.99 8.26 -8.44
N PHE A 188 30.73 7.85 -8.31
CA PHE A 188 29.62 8.68 -7.86
C PHE A 188 28.98 8.10 -6.60
N ILE A 189 28.73 8.93 -5.59
CA ILE A 189 27.95 8.58 -4.41
C ILE A 189 26.77 9.53 -4.31
N VAL A 190 25.56 8.98 -4.26
CA VAL A 190 24.34 9.73 -3.96
C VAL A 190 23.99 9.52 -2.50
N GLN A 191 23.93 10.61 -1.73
CA GLN A 191 23.47 10.62 -0.34
C GLN A 191 22.13 11.33 -0.26
N GLU A 192 21.09 10.61 0.18
CA GLU A 192 19.74 11.17 0.32
C GLU A 192 19.32 11.21 1.79
N THR A 193 18.72 12.32 2.19
CA THR A 193 18.05 12.45 3.48
C THR A 193 16.62 12.91 3.27
N VAL A 194 15.69 12.23 3.94
CA VAL A 194 14.27 12.52 3.90
C VAL A 194 13.84 13.05 5.25
N THR A 195 13.07 14.15 5.25
CA THR A 195 12.47 14.71 6.45
C THR A 195 10.97 14.89 6.23
N GLU A 196 10.19 14.42 7.18
CA GLU A 196 8.74 14.56 7.17
C GLU A 196 8.32 15.78 8.00
N TYR A 197 7.40 16.58 7.47
CA TYR A 197 6.84 17.78 8.06
C TYR A 197 5.32 17.70 8.03
N ALA A 198 4.66 18.27 9.04
CA ALA A 198 3.20 18.29 9.15
C ALA A 198 2.51 16.91 9.08
N GLY A 199 3.25 15.81 9.27
CA GLY A 199 2.74 14.43 9.25
C GLY A 199 2.51 13.84 7.86
N ASP A 200 2.85 14.57 6.79
CA ASP A 200 2.69 14.09 5.42
C ASP A 200 3.45 14.84 4.32
N LEU A 201 4.03 16.00 4.58
CA LEU A 201 4.84 16.71 3.59
C LEU A 201 6.30 16.28 3.71
N TYR A 202 6.95 16.02 2.57
CA TYR A 202 8.31 15.52 2.55
C TYR A 202 9.27 16.58 2.02
N THR A 203 10.40 16.73 2.70
CA THR A 203 11.59 17.38 2.16
C THR A 203 12.65 16.33 1.89
N VAL A 204 13.12 16.25 0.65
CA VAL A 204 14.22 15.37 0.25
C VAL A 204 15.42 16.22 -0.10
N THR A 205 16.55 15.95 0.55
CA THR A 205 17.85 16.55 0.19
C THR A 205 18.72 15.45 -0.39
N SER A 206 19.14 15.61 -1.63
CA SER A 206 20.06 14.70 -2.33
C SER A 206 21.39 15.41 -2.54
N ARG A 207 22.48 14.77 -2.17
CA ARG A 207 23.86 15.25 -2.35
C ARG A 207 24.60 14.30 -3.27
N MET A 208 25.21 14.84 -4.32
CA MET A 208 26.06 14.08 -5.22
C MET A 208 27.52 14.30 -4.85
N LEU A 209 28.23 13.22 -4.57
CA LEU A 209 29.68 13.23 -4.40
C LEU A 209 30.32 12.51 -5.60
N TYR A 210 31.39 13.09 -6.12
CA TYR A 210 32.15 12.54 -7.23
C TYR A 210 33.62 12.44 -6.87
N ARG A 211 34.24 11.33 -7.25
CA ARG A 211 35.68 11.11 -7.13
C ARG A 211 36.29 11.01 -8.51
N GLN A 212 37.20 11.93 -8.81
CA GLN A 212 37.96 11.88 -10.05
C GLN A 212 39.02 10.78 -9.98
N ARG A 213 39.18 10.04 -11.09
CA ARG A 213 40.32 9.13 -11.28
C ARG A 213 41.32 9.73 -12.25
N CYS A 214 42.60 9.68 -11.89
CA CYS A 214 43.68 9.91 -12.84
C CYS A 214 43.95 8.62 -13.61
N PHE A 215 43.81 8.66 -14.93
CA PHE A 215 44.32 7.58 -15.78
C PHE A 215 45.82 7.78 -15.96
N THR A 216 46.62 6.89 -15.39
CA THR A 216 48.09 6.94 -15.47
C THR A 216 48.65 6.52 -16.83
N ASN A 217 47.81 6.02 -17.75
CA ASN A 217 48.22 5.56 -19.08
C ASN A 217 47.72 6.47 -20.21
N ALA A 218 47.99 7.77 -20.13
CA ALA A 218 47.83 8.65 -21.28
C ALA A 218 49.08 8.56 -22.18
N THR A 219 49.05 7.67 -23.17
CA THR A 219 50.03 7.72 -24.27
C THR A 219 49.67 8.87 -25.19
N PHE A 220 50.50 9.90 -25.20
CA PHE A 220 50.46 10.95 -26.21
C PHE A 220 51.05 10.40 -27.52
N HIS A 221 50.26 10.40 -28.59
CA HIS A 221 50.72 10.11 -29.95
C HIS A 221 51.02 11.42 -30.69
#